data_AF-A0A9W9WTI5-F1
#
_entry.id   AF-A0A9W9WTI5-F1
#
_cell.length_a   1.000
_cell.length_b   1.000
_cell.length_c   1.000
_cell.angle_alpha   90.00
_cell.angle_beta   90.00
_cell.angle_gamma   90.00
#
_symmetry.space_group_name_H-M   'P 1'
#
loop_
_entity.id
_entity.type
_entity.pdbx_description
1 polymer ?
#
loop_
_entity_poly.entity_id
_entity_poly.type
_entity_poly.pdbx_seq_one_letter_code
_entity_poly.pdbx_strand_id
1 'polypeptide(L)'
;MRAFGSIIQLISLFSTVSSAGALWGSLRYSTHQQQPLVSVGNQQHSVMDKLVPAFLKPQGSASGGDLTTGDDRPVVSDVLPKTKGINIFAQLTRDFDSISSRLNDGSRNITVLAPRNSAVQSLPRKPWEDPEDYAKLGEVNAYEGNDGKERARDNLRRFVENHIVPISPWPADEEVESLAGKKLKWTKEGDKIIVRPLRSDLKQNHGLTRESQLQPGSIEVDAVAEKVANGEVWVLNGVIDSKSG
;
A
#
# COMPACT_ATOMS: atom_id res chain seq x y z
N MET A 1 -65.17 -25.79 -31.01
CA MET A 1 -64.17 -25.64 -32.09
C MET A 1 -62.80 -25.94 -31.44
N ARG A 2 -62.29 -27.18 -31.42
CA ARG A 2 -61.38 -27.82 -32.42
C ARG A 2 -60.39 -26.80 -33.00
N ALA A 3 -59.06 -26.91 -32.86
CA ALA A 3 -58.23 -28.05 -33.28
C ALA A 3 -56.72 -27.88 -32.88
N PHE A 4 -56.07 -29.02 -32.55
CA PHE A 4 -54.68 -29.53 -32.83
C PHE A 4 -53.45 -28.63 -32.59
N GLY A 5 -52.33 -29.04 -31.97
CA GLY A 5 -51.45 -30.24 -32.07
C GLY A 5 -50.01 -29.69 -32.27
N SER A 6 -48.86 -30.26 -31.88
CA SER A 6 -48.46 -31.63 -31.51
C SER A 6 -47.20 -31.64 -30.62
N ILE A 7 -47.05 -32.78 -29.96
CA ILE A 7 -45.90 -33.36 -29.24
C ILE A 7 -44.80 -33.79 -30.24
N ILE A 8 -43.50 -33.59 -29.90
CA ILE A 8 -42.41 -34.52 -30.30
C ILE A 8 -41.49 -34.76 -29.09
N GLN A 9 -41.13 -36.02 -28.93
CA GLN A 9 -40.48 -36.64 -27.80
C GLN A 9 -39.14 -37.28 -28.27
N LEU A 10 -38.18 -37.35 -27.34
CA LEU A 10 -37.37 -38.54 -27.00
C LEU A 10 -35.98 -38.82 -27.66
N ILE A 11 -35.10 -39.38 -26.79
CA ILE A 11 -33.93 -40.30 -26.98
C ILE A 11 -32.57 -39.61 -27.29
N SER A 12 -31.57 -39.49 -26.40
CA SER A 12 -30.75 -40.42 -25.57
C SER A 12 -29.59 -41.13 -26.32
N LEU A 13 -28.39 -41.09 -25.72
CA LEU A 13 -27.41 -42.20 -25.51
C LEU A 13 -25.93 -42.03 -25.96
N PHE A 14 -25.06 -42.51 -25.03
CA PHE A 14 -23.69 -43.08 -25.13
C PHE A 14 -22.52 -42.11 -25.47
N SER A 15 -21.30 -42.24 -24.93
CA SER A 15 -20.56 -43.42 -24.44
C SER A 15 -19.47 -43.05 -23.42
N THR A 16 -19.19 -43.99 -22.52
CA THR A 16 -18.01 -44.09 -21.66
C THR A 16 -16.76 -44.54 -22.45
N VAL A 17 -15.56 -44.16 -21.97
CA VAL A 17 -14.32 -44.93 -22.17
C VAL A 17 -13.57 -45.03 -20.84
N SER A 18 -13.02 -46.22 -20.61
CA SER A 18 -12.47 -46.72 -19.36
C SER A 18 -11.02 -47.16 -19.55
N SER A 19 -10.21 -46.92 -18.51
CA SER A 19 -9.12 -47.76 -17.96
C SER A 19 -7.75 -47.93 -18.64
N ALA A 20 -6.74 -47.89 -17.75
CA ALA A 20 -5.55 -48.75 -17.60
C ALA A 20 -4.23 -47.95 -17.54
N GLY A 21 -3.26 -48.21 -16.67
CA GLY A 21 -3.11 -49.27 -15.68
C GLY A 21 -1.99 -48.95 -14.68
N ALA A 22 -1.87 -49.78 -13.66
CA ALA A 22 -0.82 -49.73 -12.64
C ALA A 22 0.06 -50.98 -12.71
N LEU A 23 1.30 -50.82 -12.22
CA LEU A 23 2.15 -51.77 -11.47
C LEU A 23 3.57 -52.02 -12.01
N TRP A 24 4.44 -52.36 -11.04
CA TRP A 24 5.84 -52.82 -11.06
C TRP A 24 6.89 -51.69 -11.16
N GLY A 25 7.92 -51.57 -10.31
CA GLY A 25 8.42 -52.40 -9.21
C GLY A 25 9.93 -52.15 -9.02
N SER A 26 10.35 -52.08 -7.75
CA SER A 26 11.69 -52.43 -7.22
C SER A 26 12.89 -51.46 -7.32
N LEU A 27 13.28 -50.99 -6.11
CA LEU A 27 14.61 -50.86 -5.51
C LEU A 27 15.83 -50.47 -6.37
N ARG A 28 16.51 -49.38 -5.97
CA ARG A 28 17.94 -49.41 -5.56
C ARG A 28 18.22 -48.38 -4.46
N TYR A 29 18.68 -48.89 -3.31
CA TYR A 29 19.48 -48.15 -2.35
C TYR A 29 20.90 -48.03 -2.91
N SER A 30 21.49 -46.83 -2.91
CA SER A 30 22.93 -46.68 -3.01
C SER A 30 23.36 -45.44 -2.22
N THR A 31 24.04 -45.70 -1.11
CA THR A 31 24.77 -44.74 -0.30
C THR A 31 26.18 -44.65 -0.85
N HIS A 32 26.64 -43.47 -1.26
CA HIS A 32 28.06 -43.13 -1.23
C HIS A 32 28.27 -41.62 -1.12
N GLN A 33 29.34 -41.27 -0.40
CA GLN A 33 29.64 -39.98 0.20
C GLN A 33 30.03 -38.84 -0.76
N GLN A 34 29.70 -37.63 -0.29
CA GLN A 34 30.27 -36.28 -0.43
C GLN A 34 31.55 -36.08 -1.28
N GLN A 35 31.51 -35.07 -2.18
CA GLN A 35 32.35 -33.87 -2.12
C GLN A 35 31.78 -32.74 -3.02
N PRO A 36 32.00 -31.46 -2.68
CA PRO A 36 31.20 -30.33 -3.19
C PRO A 36 31.69 -29.83 -4.55
N LEU A 37 30.76 -29.61 -5.47
CA LEU A 37 31.06 -28.87 -6.70
C LEU A 37 31.00 -27.37 -6.40
N VAL A 38 32.12 -26.73 -6.70
CA VAL A 38 32.41 -25.30 -6.62
C VAL A 38 31.33 -24.50 -7.35
N SER A 39 30.69 -23.57 -6.64
CA SER A 39 29.79 -22.58 -7.24
C SER A 39 30.62 -21.65 -8.14
N VAL A 40 30.48 -21.79 -9.45
CA VAL A 40 30.93 -20.77 -10.39
C VAL A 40 29.99 -19.58 -10.21
N GLY A 41 30.49 -18.59 -9.49
CA GLY A 41 29.79 -17.33 -9.24
C GLY A 41 29.49 -16.62 -10.54
N ASN A 42 28.24 -16.70 -10.98
CA ASN A 42 27.71 -15.74 -11.94
C ASN A 42 27.45 -14.46 -11.16
N GLN A 43 28.47 -13.60 -11.07
CA GLN A 43 28.35 -12.26 -10.52
C GLN A 43 27.62 -11.36 -11.51
N GLN A 44 26.30 -11.54 -11.59
CA GLN A 44 25.42 -10.44 -11.92
C GLN A 44 24.97 -9.82 -10.60
N HIS A 45 25.89 -9.05 -9.99
CA HIS A 45 25.57 -8.22 -8.85
C HIS A 45 24.53 -7.20 -9.29
N SER A 46 23.29 -7.42 -8.88
CA SER A 46 22.22 -6.45 -9.02
C SER A 46 22.69 -5.16 -8.35
N VAL A 47 22.70 -4.06 -9.11
CA VAL A 47 23.23 -2.75 -8.70
C VAL A 47 22.45 -2.15 -7.50
N MET A 48 21.38 -2.82 -7.05
CA MET A 48 20.47 -2.38 -6.01
C MET A 48 20.78 -2.87 -4.58
N ASP A 49 21.74 -3.79 -4.38
CA ASP A 49 22.17 -4.16 -3.00
C ASP A 49 22.93 -3.01 -2.29
N LYS A 50 23.22 -1.92 -3.01
CA LYS A 50 23.77 -0.67 -2.47
C LYS A 50 22.72 0.28 -1.88
N LEU A 51 21.45 -0.10 -1.86
CA LEU A 51 20.39 0.67 -1.21
C LEU A 51 20.10 0.25 0.23
N VAL A 52 20.88 -0.67 0.81
CA VAL A 52 20.85 -0.92 2.25
C VAL A 52 21.53 0.25 2.97
N PRO A 53 20.81 1.10 3.71
CA PRO A 53 21.42 2.31 4.26
C PRO A 53 22.20 2.03 5.55
N ALA A 54 23.22 2.83 5.82
CA ALA A 54 24.21 2.65 6.89
C ALA A 54 23.70 2.82 8.35
N PHE A 55 22.40 2.81 8.60
CA PHE A 55 21.80 3.10 9.92
C PHE A 55 21.44 1.88 10.78
N LEU A 56 21.95 0.69 10.45
CA LEU A 56 22.03 -0.44 11.39
C LEU A 56 23.07 -0.25 12.51
N LYS A 57 23.66 0.95 12.65
CA LYS A 57 24.48 1.32 13.80
C LYS A 57 23.60 1.95 14.88
N PRO A 58 23.63 1.47 16.13
CA PRO A 58 22.89 2.10 17.22
C PRO A 58 23.41 3.53 17.41
N GLN A 59 22.57 4.52 17.15
CA GLN A 59 22.86 5.91 17.51
C GLN A 59 22.41 6.13 18.95
N GLY A 60 23.36 6.55 19.78
CA GLY A 60 23.16 6.78 21.20
C GLY A 60 22.11 7.85 21.49
N SER A 61 21.36 7.62 22.55
CA SER A 61 20.38 8.56 23.11
C SER A 61 21.04 9.91 23.43
N ALA A 62 20.65 10.96 22.71
CA ALA A 62 20.83 12.32 23.18
C ALA A 62 19.58 12.70 23.98
N SER A 63 19.73 12.71 25.31
CA SER A 63 18.84 13.41 26.22
C SER A 63 19.16 14.91 26.13
N GLY A 64 18.13 15.73 25.90
CA GLY A 64 18.28 17.18 25.81
C GLY A 64 17.07 17.89 26.43
N GLY A 65 17.25 18.32 27.69
CA GLY A 65 16.88 19.62 28.24
C GLY A 65 15.44 20.15 28.12
N ASP A 66 14.78 20.20 29.28
CA ASP A 66 13.64 21.05 29.66
C ASP A 66 13.92 22.56 29.48
N LEU A 67 12.92 23.35 29.02
CA LEU A 67 12.40 24.58 29.65
C LEU A 67 11.33 25.29 28.77
N THR A 68 10.31 25.80 29.46
CA THR A 68 8.95 26.18 29.05
C THR A 68 8.74 27.55 28.37
N THR A 69 7.80 27.66 27.41
CA THR A 69 6.77 28.74 27.32
C THR A 69 5.73 28.43 26.22
N GLY A 70 4.45 28.27 26.59
CA GLY A 70 3.24 28.65 25.82
C GLY A 70 2.90 28.03 24.44
N ASP A 71 3.87 27.62 23.63
CA ASP A 71 3.71 27.22 22.22
C ASP A 71 4.53 25.96 21.85
N ASP A 72 5.21 25.35 22.84
CA ASP A 72 6.17 24.26 22.67
C ASP A 72 5.50 22.88 22.63
N ARG A 73 4.38 22.78 21.92
CA ARG A 73 3.76 21.48 21.64
C ARG A 73 4.48 20.88 20.43
N PRO A 74 4.89 19.59 20.47
CA PRO A 74 5.47 18.93 19.32
C PRO A 74 4.58 19.10 18.09
N VAL A 75 5.19 19.17 16.91
CA VAL A 75 4.51 19.11 15.62
C VAL A 75 4.58 17.70 15.03
N VAL A 76 3.87 17.46 13.93
CA VAL A 76 3.83 16.16 13.25
C VAL A 76 5.24 15.66 12.88
N SER A 77 6.15 16.53 12.43
CA SER A 77 7.54 16.18 12.11
C SER A 77 8.34 15.67 13.33
N ASP A 78 8.01 16.11 14.55
CA ASP A 78 8.70 15.70 15.78
C ASP A 78 8.28 14.32 16.28
N VAL A 79 7.05 13.92 15.99
CA VAL A 79 6.45 12.67 16.50
C VAL A 79 6.51 11.52 15.50
N LEU A 80 6.38 11.80 14.19
CA LEU A 80 6.38 10.77 13.15
C LEU A 80 7.60 9.81 13.22
N PRO A 81 8.85 10.29 13.40
CA PRO A 81 10.01 9.41 13.49
C PRO A 81 10.06 8.56 14.77
N LYS A 82 9.26 8.91 15.80
CA LYS A 82 9.21 8.24 17.11
C LYS A 82 8.07 7.22 17.17
N THR A 83 7.07 7.33 16.30
CA THR A 83 5.92 6.42 16.25
C THR A 83 6.34 5.04 15.78
N LYS A 84 6.17 4.04 16.66
CA LYS A 84 6.56 2.66 16.37
C LYS A 84 5.72 2.06 15.25
N GLY A 85 6.37 1.24 14.42
CA GLY A 85 5.67 0.46 13.39
C GLY A 85 5.36 1.21 12.10
N ILE A 86 5.70 2.49 11.97
CA ILE A 86 5.50 3.28 10.73
C ILE A 86 6.82 3.80 10.12
N ASN A 87 7.97 3.28 10.56
CA ASN A 87 9.31 3.76 10.21
C ASN A 87 9.54 3.90 8.69
N ILE A 88 9.01 2.99 7.86
CA ILE A 88 9.17 3.06 6.40
C ILE A 88 8.50 4.33 5.87
N PHE A 89 7.27 4.59 6.29
CA PHE A 89 6.53 5.77 5.85
C PHE A 89 7.15 7.06 6.41
N ALA A 90 7.56 7.07 7.68
CA ALA A 90 8.20 8.23 8.31
C ALA A 90 9.55 8.61 7.67
N GLN A 91 10.24 7.65 7.04
CA GLN A 91 11.43 7.95 6.24
C GLN A 91 11.05 8.58 4.90
N LEU A 92 10.07 8.00 4.18
CA LEU A 92 9.62 8.51 2.88
C LEU A 92 9.14 9.97 2.95
N THR A 93 8.50 10.40 4.05
CA THR A 93 8.06 11.79 4.20
C THR A 93 9.22 12.80 4.25
N ARG A 94 10.42 12.37 4.63
CA ARG A 94 11.61 13.22 4.74
C ARG A 94 12.37 13.36 3.42
N ASP A 95 12.12 12.47 2.46
CA ASP A 95 12.80 12.47 1.15
C ASP A 95 12.28 13.56 0.19
N PHE A 96 11.20 14.25 0.58
CA PHE A 96 10.54 15.28 -0.21
C PHE A 96 10.38 16.58 0.58
N ASP A 97 11.10 17.62 0.18
CA ASP A 97 11.14 18.91 0.87
C ASP A 97 9.76 19.57 1.05
N SER A 98 8.88 19.43 0.05
CA SER A 98 7.51 19.96 0.13
C SER A 98 6.67 19.29 1.21
N ILE A 99 6.91 18.00 1.45
CA ILE A 99 6.21 17.23 2.48
C ILE A 99 6.83 17.56 3.84
N SER A 100 8.15 17.43 3.98
CA SER A 100 8.83 17.68 5.26
C SER A 100 8.58 19.09 5.80
N SER A 101 8.62 20.10 4.92
CA SER A 101 8.31 21.50 5.28
C SER A 101 6.87 21.65 5.77
N ARG A 102 5.91 20.97 5.15
CA ARG A 102 4.50 21.02 5.54
C ARG A 102 4.24 20.34 6.88
N LEU A 103 4.88 19.19 7.14
CA LEU A 103 4.76 18.47 8.41
C LEU A 103 5.32 19.29 9.60
N ASN A 104 6.29 20.16 9.32
CA ASN A 104 6.94 21.04 10.29
C ASN A 104 6.25 22.40 10.44
N ASP A 105 5.29 22.74 9.57
CA ASP A 105 4.60 24.01 9.59
C ASP A 105 3.49 23.99 10.66
N GLY A 106 3.77 24.65 11.79
CA GLY A 106 2.86 24.76 12.93
C GLY A 106 1.52 25.42 12.61
N SER A 107 1.45 26.21 11.53
CA SER A 107 0.24 26.92 11.11
C SER A 107 -0.69 26.08 10.23
N ARG A 108 -0.25 24.90 9.80
CA ARG A 108 -0.97 24.05 8.85
C ARG A 108 -1.42 22.75 9.49
N ASN A 109 -2.70 22.72 9.86
CA ASN A 109 -3.32 21.52 10.41
C ASN A 109 -3.39 20.40 9.37
N ILE A 110 -2.93 19.21 9.75
CA ILE A 110 -2.94 18.02 8.89
C ILE A 110 -3.29 16.75 9.68
N THR A 111 -3.91 15.78 9.02
CA THR A 111 -4.02 14.42 9.53
C THR A 111 -3.17 13.51 8.67
N VAL A 112 -2.15 12.90 9.28
CA VAL A 112 -1.25 11.96 8.60
C VAL A 112 -1.77 10.54 8.81
N LEU A 113 -2.09 9.89 7.70
CA LEU A 113 -2.56 8.52 7.63
C LEU A 113 -1.36 7.59 7.42
N ALA A 114 -0.60 7.28 8.47
CA ALA A 114 0.64 6.52 8.37
C ALA A 114 0.41 4.99 8.29
N PRO A 115 0.67 4.33 7.15
CA PRO A 115 0.56 2.88 7.06
C PRO A 115 1.61 2.19 7.92
N ARG A 116 1.22 1.07 8.55
CA ARG A 116 2.19 0.20 9.23
C ARG A 116 3.22 -0.34 8.25
N ASN A 117 4.42 -0.59 8.74
CA ASN A 117 5.50 -1.21 7.99
C ASN A 117 5.03 -2.53 7.33
N SER A 118 4.26 -3.33 8.07
CA SER A 118 3.69 -4.58 7.55
C SER A 118 2.75 -4.34 6.37
N ALA A 119 1.92 -3.28 6.41
CA ALA A 119 1.01 -2.93 5.34
C ALA A 119 1.76 -2.51 4.07
N VAL A 120 2.84 -1.73 4.20
CA VAL A 120 3.70 -1.35 3.07
C VAL A 120 4.47 -2.56 2.52
N GLN A 121 4.95 -3.44 3.38
CA GLN A 121 5.72 -4.63 2.98
C GLN A 121 4.86 -5.70 2.31
N SER A 122 3.58 -5.82 2.69
CA SER A 122 2.63 -6.78 2.12
C SER A 122 2.05 -6.34 0.78
N LEU A 123 2.45 -5.18 0.25
CA LEU A 123 1.90 -4.72 -1.02
C LEU A 123 2.27 -5.68 -2.15
N PRO A 124 1.31 -6.02 -3.03
CA PRO A 124 1.56 -6.90 -4.16
C PRO A 124 2.55 -6.29 -5.16
N ARG A 125 2.63 -4.95 -5.18
CA ARG A 125 3.55 -4.16 -5.98
C ARG A 125 4.15 -3.06 -5.13
N LYS A 126 5.34 -2.59 -5.50
CA LYS A 126 6.05 -1.60 -4.70
C LYS A 126 5.43 -0.21 -4.89
N PRO A 127 5.47 0.67 -3.87
CA PRO A 127 4.89 2.02 -3.96
C PRO A 127 5.47 2.93 -5.06
N TRP A 128 6.66 2.61 -5.58
CA TRP A 128 7.31 3.33 -6.66
C TRP A 128 6.92 2.82 -8.06
N GLU A 129 6.14 1.74 -8.15
CA GLU A 129 5.71 1.13 -9.39
C GLU A 129 4.27 1.54 -9.74
N ASP A 130 4.09 2.19 -10.89
CA ASP A 130 2.81 2.41 -11.56
C ASP A 130 2.63 1.38 -12.71
N PRO A 131 1.52 0.61 -12.75
CA PRO A 131 1.19 -0.26 -13.89
C PRO A 131 1.06 0.46 -15.23
N GLU A 132 0.67 1.74 -15.24
CA GLU A 132 0.63 2.51 -16.49
C GLU A 132 2.03 2.72 -17.08
N ASP A 133 3.06 2.85 -16.25
CA ASP A 133 4.44 3.00 -16.72
C ASP A 133 4.90 1.72 -17.41
N TYR A 134 4.55 0.56 -16.86
CA TYR A 134 4.79 -0.74 -17.51
C TYR A 134 4.00 -0.88 -18.82
N ALA A 135 2.74 -0.44 -18.86
CA ALA A 135 1.94 -0.49 -20.08
C ALA A 135 2.52 0.40 -21.20
N LYS A 136 3.13 1.53 -20.84
CA LYS A 136 3.70 2.50 -21.80
C LYS A 136 5.12 2.18 -22.23
N LEU A 137 5.97 1.71 -21.31
CA LEU A 137 7.43 1.62 -21.49
C LEU A 137 7.96 0.18 -21.48
N GLY A 138 7.15 -0.78 -21.02
CA GLY A 138 7.54 -2.18 -20.81
C GLY A 138 8.28 -2.40 -19.49
N GLU A 139 8.36 -3.66 -19.07
CA GLU A 139 8.94 -4.08 -17.78
C GLU A 139 10.39 -3.63 -17.58
N VAL A 140 11.20 -3.68 -18.64
CA VAL A 140 12.62 -3.35 -18.58
C VAL A 140 12.84 -1.84 -18.48
N ASN A 141 12.18 -1.05 -19.33
CA ASN A 141 12.51 0.37 -19.47
C ASN A 141 11.75 1.27 -18.49
N ALA A 142 10.66 0.80 -17.87
CA ALA A 142 9.79 1.63 -17.03
C ALA A 142 10.57 2.32 -15.89
N TYR A 143 11.54 1.63 -15.29
CA TYR A 143 12.33 2.16 -14.16
C TYR A 143 13.85 2.10 -14.38
N GLU A 144 14.29 1.92 -15.63
CA GLU A 144 15.71 1.97 -15.98
C GLU A 144 16.20 3.42 -16.22
N GLY A 145 17.49 3.66 -15.96
CA GLY A 145 18.14 4.93 -16.24
C GLY A 145 17.73 6.06 -15.29
N ASN A 146 18.01 7.31 -15.69
CA ASN A 146 17.68 8.48 -14.88
C ASN A 146 16.18 8.78 -14.91
N ASP A 147 15.55 8.68 -16.08
CA ASP A 147 14.11 8.92 -16.24
C ASP A 147 13.28 7.90 -15.43
N GLY A 148 13.72 6.65 -15.39
CA GLY A 148 13.10 5.61 -14.57
C GLY A 148 13.19 5.91 -13.07
N LYS A 149 14.34 6.42 -12.61
CA LYS A 149 14.50 6.86 -11.21
C LYS A 149 13.61 8.05 -10.88
N GLU A 150 13.45 8.99 -11.80
CA GLU A 150 12.58 10.15 -11.62
C GLU A 150 11.10 9.73 -11.51
N ARG A 151 10.63 8.87 -12.42
CA ARG A 151 9.28 8.27 -12.33
C ARG A 151 9.05 7.54 -11.01
N ALA A 152 9.99 6.70 -10.60
CA ALA A 152 9.92 6.00 -9.32
C ALA A 152 9.85 6.98 -8.14
N ARG A 153 10.63 8.06 -8.19
CA ARG A 153 10.62 9.11 -7.16
C ARG A 153 9.28 9.86 -7.12
N ASP A 154 8.70 10.18 -8.27
CA ASP A 154 7.41 10.86 -8.36
C ASP A 154 6.27 9.97 -7.88
N ASN A 155 6.31 8.67 -8.19
CA ASN A 155 5.38 7.68 -7.66
C ASN A 155 5.44 7.61 -6.13
N LEU A 156 6.65 7.61 -5.55
CA LEU A 156 6.83 7.68 -4.10
C LEU A 156 6.30 8.97 -3.49
N ARG A 157 6.53 10.13 -4.13
CA ARG A 157 5.97 11.40 -3.68
C ARG A 157 4.46 11.33 -3.63
N ARG A 158 3.83 10.88 -4.72
CA ARG A 158 2.38 10.73 -4.84
C ARG A 158 1.83 9.75 -3.82
N PHE A 159 2.54 8.65 -3.58
CA PHE A 159 2.21 7.69 -2.52
C PHE A 159 2.15 8.39 -1.16
N VAL A 160 3.16 9.17 -0.78
CA VAL A 160 3.15 9.91 0.50
C VAL A 160 2.02 10.95 0.54
N GLU A 161 1.85 11.73 -0.52
CA GLU A 161 0.80 12.76 -0.61
C GLU A 161 -0.62 12.20 -0.48
N ASN A 162 -0.86 10.98 -0.96
CA ASN A 162 -2.14 10.28 -0.77
C ASN A 162 -2.49 9.99 0.70
N HIS A 163 -1.48 9.93 1.56
CA HIS A 163 -1.61 9.63 2.99
C HIS A 163 -1.63 10.90 3.86
N ILE A 164 -1.71 12.10 3.25
CA ILE A 164 -1.78 13.36 3.99
C ILE A 164 -3.10 14.04 3.68
N VAL A 165 -3.93 14.19 4.72
CA VAL A 165 -5.19 14.92 4.68
C VAL A 165 -4.92 16.36 5.17
N PRO A 166 -5.27 17.41 4.41
CA PRO A 166 -4.90 18.79 4.69
C PRO A 166 -5.75 19.48 5.76
N ILE A 167 -6.46 18.71 6.60
CA ILE A 167 -7.26 19.25 7.70
C ILE A 167 -7.04 18.40 8.96
N SER A 168 -7.08 19.07 10.11
CA SER A 168 -7.13 18.43 11.42
C SER A 168 -7.76 19.36 12.46
N PRO A 169 -8.61 18.86 13.37
CA PRO A 169 -9.15 17.50 13.40
C PRO A 169 -10.00 17.24 12.14
N TRP A 170 -9.91 16.02 11.59
CA TRP A 170 -10.69 15.63 10.40
C TRP A 170 -12.07 15.13 10.84
N PRO A 171 -13.19 15.84 10.53
CA PRO A 171 -14.50 15.46 11.02
C PRO A 171 -14.97 14.12 10.46
N ALA A 172 -15.70 13.37 11.28
CA ALA A 172 -16.33 12.13 10.85
C ALA A 172 -17.30 12.40 9.71
N ASP A 173 -17.38 11.45 8.79
CA ASP A 173 -18.27 11.48 7.66
C ASP A 173 -18.03 12.58 6.60
N GLU A 174 -16.98 13.39 6.76
CA GLU A 174 -16.61 14.44 5.82
C GLU A 174 -15.65 13.93 4.75
N GLU A 175 -15.97 14.21 3.49
CA GLU A 175 -15.09 13.92 2.34
C GLU A 175 -14.05 15.02 2.20
N VAL A 176 -12.78 14.63 2.15
CA VAL A 176 -11.64 15.54 2.01
C VAL A 176 -10.67 14.98 0.98
N GLU A 177 -10.11 15.85 0.15
CA GLU A 177 -9.04 15.47 -0.77
C GLU A 177 -7.68 15.44 -0.06
N SER A 178 -6.94 14.35 -0.25
CA SER A 178 -5.53 14.26 0.13
C SER A 178 -4.68 15.23 -0.70
N LEU A 179 -3.39 15.37 -0.36
CA LEU A 179 -2.50 16.25 -1.14
C LEU A 179 -2.30 15.80 -2.59
N ALA A 180 -2.47 14.51 -2.87
CA ALA A 180 -2.43 13.97 -4.23
C ALA A 180 -3.81 13.95 -4.92
N GLY A 181 -4.83 14.58 -4.33
CA GLY A 181 -6.18 14.72 -4.88
C GLY A 181 -7.06 13.47 -4.69
N LYS A 182 -6.69 12.53 -3.81
CA LYS A 182 -7.54 11.37 -3.50
C LYS A 182 -8.63 11.80 -2.54
N LYS A 183 -9.88 11.64 -2.93
CA LYS A 183 -11.05 11.84 -2.05
C LYS A 183 -11.08 10.75 -1.00
N LEU A 184 -11.04 11.12 0.27
CA LEU A 184 -11.06 10.23 1.42
C LEU A 184 -12.22 10.61 2.34
N LYS A 185 -12.80 9.63 3.01
CA LYS A 185 -13.80 9.81 4.07
C LYS A 185 -13.50 8.81 5.17
N TRP A 186 -13.73 9.15 6.43
CA TRP A 186 -13.72 8.15 7.50
C TRP A 186 -15.06 8.06 8.22
N THR A 187 -15.36 6.89 8.76
CA THR A 187 -16.54 6.64 9.59
C THR A 187 -16.14 5.85 10.83
N LYS A 188 -16.95 5.93 11.89
CA LYS A 188 -16.83 5.07 13.06
C LYS A 188 -17.81 3.91 12.93
N GLU A 189 -17.30 2.68 12.98
CA GLU A 189 -18.10 1.44 12.91
C GLU A 189 -17.88 0.61 14.18
N GLY A 190 -18.86 0.68 15.09
CA GLY A 190 -18.66 0.20 16.45
C GLY A 190 -17.50 0.97 17.11
N ASP A 191 -16.46 0.24 17.52
CA ASP A 191 -15.24 0.82 18.10
C ASP A 191 -14.13 1.08 17.09
N LYS A 192 -14.32 0.70 15.82
CA LYS A 192 -13.30 0.84 14.77
C LYS A 192 -13.47 2.14 14.00
N ILE A 193 -12.35 2.76 13.63
CA ILE A 193 -12.32 3.86 12.68
C ILE A 193 -11.93 3.29 11.32
N ILE A 194 -12.75 3.55 10.30
CA ILE A 194 -12.56 3.04 8.94
C ILE A 194 -12.35 4.22 8.00
N VAL A 195 -11.18 4.28 7.36
CA VAL A 195 -10.88 5.22 6.28
C VAL A 195 -11.24 4.58 4.94
N ARG A 196 -11.95 5.32 4.08
CA ARG A 196 -12.37 4.87 2.76
C ARG A 196 -11.91 5.85 1.68
N PRO A 197 -11.15 5.39 0.69
CA PRO A 197 -10.95 6.14 -0.54
C PRO A 197 -12.21 6.10 -1.42
N LEU A 198 -12.59 7.25 -1.95
CA LEU A 198 -13.73 7.38 -2.86
C LEU A 198 -13.26 7.30 -4.32
N ARG A 199 -14.15 6.83 -5.19
CA ARG A 199 -13.94 6.79 -6.64
C ARG A 199 -14.05 8.20 -7.23
N SER A 200 -13.03 8.63 -7.96
CA SER A 200 -12.99 9.92 -8.69
C SER A 200 -13.64 9.86 -10.08
N ASP A 201 -13.79 8.66 -10.66
CA ASP A 201 -14.43 8.39 -11.96
C ASP A 201 -15.97 8.35 -11.89
N LEU A 202 -16.53 8.37 -10.68
CA LEU A 202 -17.95 8.54 -10.46
C LEU A 202 -18.33 9.99 -10.73
N LYS A 203 -18.47 10.32 -12.01
CA LYS A 203 -19.38 11.39 -12.44
C LYS A 203 -20.69 11.16 -11.69
N GLN A 204 -21.23 12.24 -11.11
CA GLN A 204 -22.45 12.28 -10.30
C GLN A 204 -23.66 11.69 -11.05
N ASN A 205 -23.69 10.37 -11.22
CA ASN A 205 -24.85 9.66 -11.70
C ASN A 205 -25.76 9.52 -10.49
N HIS A 206 -26.86 10.26 -10.52
CA HIS A 206 -27.93 10.38 -9.53
C HIS A 206 -28.67 9.05 -9.19
N GLY A 207 -28.07 7.89 -9.46
CA GLY A 207 -28.67 6.56 -9.25
C GLY A 207 -27.73 5.50 -8.66
N LEU A 208 -26.49 5.84 -8.28
CA LEU A 208 -25.61 4.89 -7.58
C LEU A 208 -25.85 4.96 -6.06
N THR A 209 -26.02 3.80 -5.43
CA THR A 209 -26.12 3.69 -3.97
C THR A 209 -24.81 4.12 -3.31
N ARG A 210 -24.87 4.60 -2.06
CA ARG A 210 -23.67 4.99 -1.31
C ARG A 210 -22.65 3.84 -1.23
N GLU A 211 -23.12 2.59 -1.13
CA GLU A 211 -22.26 1.40 -1.16
C GLU A 211 -21.48 1.25 -2.48
N SER A 212 -22.07 1.60 -3.63
CA SER A 212 -21.41 1.48 -4.93
C SER A 212 -20.35 2.56 -5.20
N GLN A 213 -20.30 3.61 -4.37
CA GLN A 213 -19.28 4.67 -4.45
C GLN A 213 -17.99 4.33 -3.69
N LEU A 214 -18.01 3.29 -2.87
CA LEU A 214 -16.88 2.82 -2.08
C LEU A 214 -16.08 1.81 -2.89
N GLN A 215 -14.78 2.04 -3.11
CA GLN A 215 -13.90 1.01 -3.67
C GLN A 215 -13.73 -0.14 -2.66
N PRO A 216 -13.49 -1.40 -3.09
CA PRO A 216 -12.81 -2.36 -2.22
C PRO A 216 -11.47 -1.75 -1.79
N GLY A 217 -11.31 -1.46 -0.51
CA GLY A 217 -10.19 -0.66 -0.02
C GLY A 217 -10.47 0.12 1.26
N SER A 218 -11.48 -0.28 2.06
CA SER A 218 -11.66 0.25 3.41
C SER A 218 -10.47 -0.14 4.27
N ILE A 219 -9.87 0.83 4.94
CA ILE A 219 -8.68 0.64 5.75
C ILE A 219 -9.04 0.93 7.20
N GLU A 220 -8.83 -0.07 8.05
CA GLU A 220 -8.95 0.10 9.49
C GLU A 220 -7.79 0.93 10.02
N VAL A 221 -8.12 1.92 10.85
CA VAL A 221 -7.14 2.65 11.67
C VAL A 221 -6.84 1.79 12.90
N ASP A 222 -5.58 1.43 13.07
CA ASP A 222 -5.07 0.70 14.23
C ASP A 222 -5.16 1.56 15.50
N ALA A 223 -4.73 2.82 15.38
CA ALA A 223 -4.75 3.79 16.46
C ALA A 223 -4.64 5.23 15.93
N VAL A 224 -5.24 6.18 16.65
CA VAL A 224 -4.84 7.59 16.58
C VAL A 224 -3.66 7.75 17.54
N ALA A 225 -2.44 7.64 17.01
CA ALA A 225 -1.23 7.48 17.80
C ALA A 225 -0.84 8.76 18.55
N GLU A 226 -0.94 9.91 17.90
CA GLU A 226 -0.50 11.19 18.46
C GLU A 226 -1.45 12.31 18.03
N LYS A 227 -1.66 13.28 18.94
CA LYS A 227 -2.29 14.58 18.65
C LYS A 227 -1.32 15.67 19.03
N VAL A 228 -0.98 16.51 18.07
CA VAL A 228 0.13 17.46 18.12
C VAL A 228 -0.35 18.87 17.75
N ALA A 229 0.54 19.86 17.83
CA ALA A 229 0.19 21.26 17.63
C ALA A 229 -0.50 21.53 16.29
N ASN A 230 0.00 20.91 15.23
CA ASN A 230 -0.46 21.08 13.86
C ASN A 230 -1.15 19.84 13.27
N GLY A 231 -1.66 18.93 14.10
CA GLY A 231 -2.34 17.77 13.52
C GLY A 231 -2.48 16.51 14.36
N GLU A 232 -2.74 15.43 13.64
CA GLU A 232 -2.86 14.09 14.19
C GLU A 232 -2.08 13.08 13.34
N VAL A 233 -1.56 12.04 13.98
CA VAL A 233 -0.95 10.88 13.32
C VAL A 233 -1.82 9.65 13.57
N TRP A 234 -2.36 9.08 12.50
CA TRP A 234 -3.23 7.92 12.52
C TRP A 234 -2.47 6.74 11.90
N VAL A 235 -2.41 5.62 12.61
CA VAL A 235 -1.72 4.41 12.14
C VAL A 235 -2.71 3.53 11.38
N LEU A 236 -2.39 3.16 10.14
CA LEU A 236 -3.28 2.39 9.27
C LEU A 236 -2.85 0.93 9.12
N ASN A 237 -3.84 0.03 9.09
CA ASN A 237 -3.66 -1.40 8.79
C ASN A 237 -3.51 -1.71 7.29
N GLY A 238 -3.63 -0.70 6.43
CA GLY A 238 -3.49 -0.79 4.98
C GLY A 238 -2.86 0.49 4.43
N VAL A 239 -2.80 0.62 3.10
CA VAL A 239 -2.29 1.82 2.43
C VAL A 239 -3.38 2.50 1.62
N ILE A 240 -3.32 3.82 1.50
CA ILE A 240 -4.10 4.57 0.53
C ILE A 240 -3.47 4.34 -0.85
N ASP A 241 -4.10 3.48 -1.66
CA ASP A 241 -3.62 3.18 -3.00
C ASP A 241 -3.85 4.36 -3.94
N SER A 242 -2.81 4.70 -4.70
CA SER A 242 -2.84 5.75 -5.70
C SER A 242 -3.61 5.31 -6.94
N LYS A 243 -3.60 4.02 -7.30
CA LYS A 243 -4.32 3.45 -8.44
C LYS A 243 -4.53 1.94 -8.26
N SER A 244 -5.74 1.55 -7.85
CA SER A 244 -6.18 0.16 -7.96
C SER A 244 -6.10 -0.25 -9.44
N GLY A 245 -5.38 -1.32 -9.74
CA GLY A 245 -5.33 -1.90 -11.08
C GLY A 245 -6.69 -2.38 -11.58
#